data_AF-A0A956Z968-F1
#
_entry.id   AF-A0A956Z968-F1
#
_cell.length_a   1.000
_cell.length_b   1.000
_cell.length_c   1.000
_cell.angle_alpha   90.00
_cell.angle_beta   90.00
_cell.angle_gamma   90.00
#
_symmetry.space_group_name_H-M   'P 1'
#
loop_
_entity.id
_entity.type
_entity.pdbx_description
1 polymer ?
#
loop_
_entity_poly.entity_id
_entity_poly.type
_entity_poly.pdbx_seq_one_letter_code
_entity_poly.pdbx_strand_id
1 'polypeptide(L)'
;IAFTDPADPTGPVRLVYPAPNSPLDLAELAARTVPEGANTAVLSRGDLPDDRLFREAWRLNGRTIGTYLPAARTLWRNVWRAHRATLFPALDAAWMKATATGDVVEAQRLEGLRQQLRDVTQTDLNGAVTPQAIKAVWPSILDTAHP
;
A
#
# COMPACT_ATOMS: atom_id res chain seq x y z
N ILE A 1 -7.96 -0.46 21.10
CA ILE A 1 -8.89 0.66 20.86
C ILE A 1 -8.61 1.20 19.46
N ALA A 2 -9.62 1.20 18.60
CA ALA A 2 -9.55 1.80 17.27
C ALA A 2 -10.22 3.16 17.30
N PHE A 3 -9.64 4.15 16.61
CA PHE A 3 -10.23 5.46 16.49
C PHE A 3 -9.87 6.15 15.17
N THR A 4 -10.68 7.11 14.75
CA THR A 4 -10.34 8.06 13.67
C THR A 4 -10.07 9.44 14.24
N ASP A 5 -9.27 10.22 13.53
CA ASP A 5 -8.98 11.59 13.94
C ASP A 5 -10.27 12.43 13.88
N PRO A 6 -10.65 13.18 14.93
CA PRO A 6 -11.85 14.03 14.87
C PRO A 6 -11.75 15.11 13.79
N ALA A 7 -10.54 15.54 13.40
CA ALA A 7 -10.34 16.48 12.31
C ALA A 7 -10.47 15.82 10.92
N ASP A 8 -10.33 14.49 10.84
CA ASP A 8 -10.49 13.69 9.62
C ASP A 8 -11.26 12.39 9.94
N PRO A 9 -12.58 12.49 10.16
CA PRO A 9 -13.40 11.35 10.59
C PRO A 9 -13.52 10.26 9.52
N THR A 10 -13.23 10.59 8.25
CA THR A 10 -13.17 9.65 7.12
C THR A 10 -11.75 9.17 6.82
N GLY A 11 -10.79 9.55 7.68
CA GLY A 11 -9.38 9.22 7.60
C GLY A 11 -9.03 7.81 8.06
N PRO A 12 -7.73 7.46 8.03
CA PRO A 12 -7.25 6.14 8.43
C PRO A 12 -7.50 5.84 9.90
N VAL A 13 -7.76 4.56 10.19
CA VAL A 13 -7.90 4.08 11.57
C VAL A 13 -6.56 4.06 12.27
N ARG A 14 -6.51 4.65 13.47
CA ARG A 14 -5.42 4.53 14.43
C ARG A 14 -5.76 3.46 15.46
N LEU A 15 -4.75 2.69 15.88
CA LEU A 15 -4.92 1.58 16.82
C LEU A 15 -4.04 1.81 18.05
N VAL A 16 -4.67 1.78 19.23
CA VAL A 16 -4.00 1.72 20.53
C VAL A 16 -4.10 0.30 21.05
N TYR A 17 -2.95 -0.34 21.29
CA TYR A 17 -2.87 -1.65 21.90
C TYR A 17 -2.59 -1.50 23.40
N PRO A 18 -3.48 -1.98 24.28
CA PRO A 18 -3.21 -1.99 25.72
C PRO A 18 -2.04 -2.94 26.01
N ALA A 19 -1.16 -2.54 26.94
CA ALA A 19 -0.13 -3.44 27.44
C ALA A 19 -0.80 -4.60 28.24
N PRO A 20 -0.33 -5.86 28.12
CA PRO A 20 -0.94 -7.01 28.76
C PRO A 20 -1.12 -6.88 30.29
N ASN A 21 -0.21 -6.14 30.96
CA ASN A 21 -0.22 -5.89 32.40
C ASN A 21 -0.37 -4.39 32.71
N SER A 22 -1.10 -3.65 31.86
CA SER A 22 -1.36 -2.24 32.11
C SER A 22 -2.11 -2.07 33.44
N PRO A 23 -1.69 -1.15 34.33
CA PRO A 23 -2.46 -0.80 35.52
C PRO A 23 -3.73 -0.01 35.18
N LEU A 24 -3.81 0.54 33.96
CA LEU A 24 -4.97 1.29 33.47
C LEU A 24 -5.97 0.36 32.80
N ASP A 25 -7.25 0.60 33.04
CA ASP A 25 -8.32 -0.05 32.30
C ASP A 25 -8.46 0.52 30.87
N LEU A 26 -9.35 -0.08 30.06
CA LEU A 26 -9.55 0.36 28.67
C LEU A 26 -10.14 1.77 28.55
N ALA A 27 -10.94 2.21 29.52
CA ALA A 27 -11.58 3.52 29.50
C ALA A 27 -10.57 4.62 29.88
N GLU A 28 -9.76 4.40 30.90
CA GLU A 28 -8.66 5.27 31.30
C GLU A 28 -7.59 5.39 30.20
N LEU A 29 -7.26 4.26 29.56
CA LEU A 29 -6.34 4.27 28.43
C LEU A 29 -6.92 5.05 27.25
N ALA A 30 -8.21 4.90 26.94
CA ALA A 30 -8.87 5.66 25.90
C ALA A 30 -8.82 7.16 26.20
N ALA A 31 -9.17 7.58 27.42
CA ALA A 31 -9.16 8.98 27.83
C ALA A 31 -7.78 9.66 27.70
N ARG A 32 -6.69 8.90 27.86
CA ARG A 32 -5.32 9.43 27.74
C ARG A 32 -4.77 9.46 26.31
N THR A 33 -5.28 8.60 25.43
CA THR A 33 -4.64 8.32 24.12
C THR A 33 -5.50 8.70 22.93
N VAL A 34 -6.81 8.78 23.12
CA VAL A 34 -7.77 9.10 22.09
C VAL A 34 -8.15 10.58 22.21
N PRO A 35 -8.10 11.35 21.12
CA PRO A 35 -8.61 12.72 21.11
C PRO A 35 -10.09 12.81 21.49
N GLU A 36 -10.46 13.87 22.18
CA GLU A 36 -11.87 14.14 22.49
C GLU A 36 -12.69 14.29 21.20
N GLY A 37 -13.90 13.73 21.18
CA GLY A 37 -14.79 13.76 20.01
C GLY A 37 -14.41 12.77 18.89
N ALA A 38 -13.35 11.97 19.04
CA ALA A 38 -13.02 10.93 18.08
C ALA A 38 -14.07 9.81 18.04
N ASN A 39 -14.36 9.29 16.84
CA ASN A 39 -15.12 8.05 16.72
C ASN A 39 -14.24 6.88 17.17
N THR A 40 -14.73 6.06 18.12
CA THR A 40 -13.95 4.99 18.75
C THR A 40 -14.69 3.65 18.76
N ALA A 41 -13.91 2.57 18.72
CA ALA A 41 -14.39 1.22 18.94
C ALA A 41 -13.36 0.40 19.72
N VAL A 42 -13.83 -0.39 20.69
CA VAL A 42 -13.03 -1.43 21.32
C VAL A 42 -13.17 -2.69 20.47
N LEU A 43 -12.04 -3.15 19.94
CA LEU A 43 -11.95 -4.28 19.01
C LEU A 43 -11.00 -5.33 19.59
N SER A 44 -11.31 -6.59 19.32
CA SER A 44 -10.42 -7.72 19.54
C SER A 44 -9.47 -7.90 18.35
N ARG A 45 -8.47 -8.79 18.49
CA ARG A 45 -7.54 -9.08 17.40
C ARG A 45 -8.25 -9.63 16.15
N GLY A 46 -9.29 -10.44 16.34
CA GLY A 46 -10.03 -11.07 15.23
C GLY A 46 -10.89 -10.09 14.43
N ASP A 47 -11.15 -8.90 14.97
CA ASP A 47 -11.91 -7.85 14.28
C ASP A 47 -11.02 -7.01 13.34
N LEU A 48 -9.70 -7.20 13.40
CA LEU A 48 -8.74 -6.51 12.53
C LEU A 48 -8.50 -7.33 11.27
N PRO A 49 -8.43 -6.71 10.08
CA PRO A 49 -8.02 -7.42 8.88
C PRO A 49 -6.59 -7.99 9.04
N ASP A 50 -6.39 -9.23 8.59
CA ASP A 50 -5.08 -9.88 8.63
C ASP A 50 -4.07 -9.22 7.70
N ASP A 51 -4.55 -8.70 6.56
CA ASP A 51 -3.72 -8.04 5.57
C ASP A 51 -3.29 -6.64 6.01
N ARG A 52 -2.06 -6.56 6.53
CA ARG A 52 -1.47 -5.31 7.01
C ARG A 52 -0.99 -4.38 5.90
N LEU A 53 -0.93 -4.84 4.64
CA LEU A 53 -0.45 -4.03 3.53
C LEU A 53 -1.35 -2.79 3.28
N PHE A 54 -2.64 -2.94 3.53
CA PHE A 54 -3.63 -1.87 3.37
C PHE A 54 -4.01 -1.18 4.68
N ARG A 55 -3.17 -1.27 5.72
CA ARG A 55 -3.48 -0.67 7.03
C ARG A 55 -3.82 0.82 6.94
N GLU A 56 -3.15 1.59 6.08
CA GLU A 56 -3.43 3.01 5.88
C GLU A 56 -4.74 3.28 5.11
N ALA A 57 -5.29 2.26 4.45
CA ALA A 57 -6.60 2.30 3.81
C ALA A 57 -7.73 1.81 4.73
N TRP A 58 -7.43 1.37 5.94
CA TRP A 58 -8.47 0.93 6.89
C TRP A 58 -9.32 2.12 7.35
N ARG A 59 -10.63 1.89 7.45
CA ARG A 59 -11.64 2.85 7.89
C ARG A 59 -12.55 2.24 8.95
N LEU A 60 -12.91 3.04 9.95
CA LEU A 60 -13.81 2.61 11.01
C LEU A 60 -15.25 2.86 10.58
N ASN A 61 -16.03 1.79 10.44
CA ASN A 61 -17.44 1.82 10.06
C ASN A 61 -18.28 1.45 11.29
N GLY A 62 -18.46 2.41 12.20
CA GLY A 62 -19.07 2.16 13.51
C GLY A 62 -18.17 1.27 14.37
N ARG A 63 -18.48 -0.03 14.44
CA ARG A 63 -17.72 -1.01 15.24
C ARG A 63 -16.92 -2.03 14.41
N THR A 64 -16.83 -1.85 13.09
CA THR A 64 -16.04 -2.74 12.22
C THR A 64 -14.99 -1.96 11.45
N ILE A 65 -13.90 -2.64 11.06
CA ILE A 65 -12.87 -2.06 10.19
C ILE A 65 -13.07 -2.57 8.77
N GLY A 66 -13.36 -1.64 7.85
CA GLY A 66 -13.39 -1.89 6.42
C GLY A 66 -12.11 -1.39 5.73
N THR A 67 -11.87 -1.85 4.50
CA THR A 67 -10.79 -1.30 3.65
C THR A 67 -11.39 -0.35 2.62
N TYR A 68 -10.91 0.89 2.59
CA TYR A 68 -11.30 1.86 1.58
C TYR A 68 -10.53 1.59 0.27
N LEU A 69 -11.22 1.00 -0.71
CA LEU A 69 -10.61 0.52 -1.95
C LEU A 69 -9.81 1.60 -2.73
N PRO A 70 -10.27 2.86 -2.85
CA PRO A 70 -9.47 3.90 -3.53
C PRO A 70 -8.11 4.14 -2.87
N ALA A 71 -8.05 4.18 -1.54
CA ALA A 71 -6.77 4.29 -0.83
C ALA A 71 -5.92 3.03 -0.99
N ALA A 72 -6.53 1.83 -0.94
CA ALA A 72 -5.83 0.57 -1.16
C ALA A 72 -5.17 0.51 -2.55
N ARG A 73 -5.86 0.94 -3.61
CA ARG A 73 -5.30 1.02 -4.97
C ARG A 73 -4.10 1.97 -5.03
N THR A 74 -4.16 3.10 -4.32
CA THR A 74 -3.05 4.05 -4.27
C THR A 74 -1.84 3.48 -3.53
N LEU A 75 -2.05 2.80 -2.40
CA LEU A 75 -0.98 2.08 -1.68
C LEU A 75 -0.36 0.99 -2.54
N TRP A 76 -1.18 0.22 -3.28
CA TRP A 76 -0.68 -0.82 -4.16
C TRP A 76 0.18 -0.26 -5.30
N ARG A 77 -0.23 0.87 -5.89
CA ARG A 77 0.61 1.59 -6.87
C ARG A 77 1.92 2.09 -6.27
N ASN A 78 1.97 2.43 -4.98
CA ASN A 78 3.23 2.78 -4.32
C ASN A 78 4.17 1.57 -4.20
N VAL A 79 3.63 0.38 -3.95
CA VAL A 79 4.41 -0.87 -3.98
C VAL A 79 4.99 -1.09 -5.39
N TRP A 80 4.19 -0.91 -6.45
CA TRP A 80 4.70 -1.01 -7.83
C TRP A 80 5.82 -0.01 -8.11
N ARG A 81 5.67 1.23 -7.65
CA ARG A 81 6.72 2.26 -7.80
C ARG A 81 8.01 1.87 -7.08
N ALA A 82 7.91 1.29 -5.88
CA ALA A 82 9.06 0.83 -5.12
C ALA A 82 9.79 -0.31 -5.85
N HIS A 83 9.07 -1.33 -6.33
CA HIS A 83 9.65 -2.42 -7.13
C HIS A 83 10.23 -1.93 -8.46
N ARG A 84 9.53 -1.02 -9.15
CA ARG A 84 10.06 -0.40 -10.36
C ARG A 84 11.40 0.30 -10.09
N ALA A 85 11.50 1.03 -8.99
CA ALA A 85 12.72 1.76 -8.64
C ALA A 85 13.92 0.83 -8.40
N THR A 86 13.71 -0.42 -7.96
CA THR A 86 14.80 -1.39 -7.81
C THR A 86 15.24 -1.99 -9.14
N LEU A 87 14.34 -2.12 -10.12
CA LEU A 87 14.64 -2.73 -11.43
C LEU A 87 15.22 -1.73 -12.44
N PHE A 88 14.78 -0.46 -12.38
CA PHE A 88 15.11 0.55 -13.37
C PHE A 88 16.63 0.78 -13.55
N PRO A 89 17.47 0.81 -12.50
CA PRO A 89 18.91 1.07 -12.65
C PRO A 89 19.66 0.01 -13.46
N ALA A 90 19.32 -1.27 -13.29
CA ALA A 90 19.98 -2.36 -14.02
C ALA A 90 19.68 -2.25 -15.53
N LEU A 91 18.41 -2.00 -15.85
CA LEU A 91 17.95 -1.84 -17.23
C LEU A 91 18.52 -0.58 -17.89
N ASP A 92 18.67 0.52 -17.14
CA ASP A 92 19.32 1.74 -17.59
C ASP A 92 20.80 1.52 -17.93
N ALA A 93 21.53 0.79 -17.08
CA ALA A 93 22.93 0.45 -17.32
C ALA A 93 23.11 -0.43 -18.57
N ALA A 94 22.24 -1.43 -18.76
CA ALA A 94 22.24 -2.27 -19.95
C ALA A 94 21.96 -1.43 -21.22
N TRP A 95 21.00 -0.50 -21.14
CA TRP A 95 20.64 0.37 -22.26
C TRP A 95 21.79 1.32 -22.64
N MET A 96 22.44 1.91 -21.63
CA MET A 96 23.63 2.75 -21.83
C MET A 96 24.77 1.98 -22.49
N LYS A 97 25.01 0.73 -22.08
CA LYS A 97 26.03 -0.14 -22.71
C LYS A 97 25.71 -0.41 -24.17
N ALA A 98 24.48 -0.82 -24.49
CA ALA A 98 24.06 -1.10 -25.87
C ALA A 98 24.21 0.13 -26.77
N THR A 99 23.84 1.31 -26.24
CA THR A 99 23.98 2.59 -26.95
C THR A 99 25.45 2.92 -27.19
N ALA A 100 26.32 2.72 -26.19
CA ALA A 100 27.76 2.97 -26.31
C ALA A 100 28.45 2.03 -27.32
N THR A 101 27.97 0.79 -27.46
CA THR A 101 28.50 -0.17 -28.44
C THR A 101 27.88 -0.05 -29.83
N GLY A 102 26.91 0.86 -30.03
CA GLY A 102 26.19 1.02 -31.29
C GLY A 102 25.24 -0.15 -31.61
N ASP A 103 24.86 -0.95 -30.61
CA ASP A 103 23.89 -2.04 -30.77
C ASP A 103 22.47 -1.48 -30.75
N VAL A 104 22.03 -0.99 -31.91
CA VAL A 104 20.74 -0.32 -32.07
C VAL A 104 19.56 -1.25 -31.77
N VAL A 105 19.68 -2.55 -32.10
CA VAL A 105 18.61 -3.53 -31.90
C VAL A 105 18.39 -3.75 -30.40
N GLU A 106 19.48 -3.96 -29.66
CA GLU A 106 19.39 -4.17 -28.21
C GLU A 106 18.98 -2.89 -27.47
N ALA A 107 19.49 -1.73 -27.88
CA ALA A 107 19.08 -0.45 -27.31
C ALA A 107 17.58 -0.19 -27.48
N GLN A 108 16.99 -0.52 -28.64
CA GLN A 108 15.54 -0.41 -28.87
C GLN A 108 14.75 -1.37 -27.99
N ARG A 109 15.20 -2.62 -27.86
CA ARG A 109 14.56 -3.62 -27.00
C ARG A 109 14.52 -3.16 -25.54
N LEU A 110 15.66 -2.66 -25.04
CA LEU A 110 15.80 -2.18 -23.66
C LEU A 110 14.98 -0.92 -23.39
N GLU A 111 14.90 0.02 -24.34
CA GLU A 111 14.02 1.19 -24.18
C GLU A 111 12.54 0.79 -24.12
N GLY A 112 12.13 -0.23 -24.89
CA GLY A 112 10.79 -0.80 -24.79
C GLY A 112 10.47 -1.35 -23.40
N LEU A 113 11.41 -2.07 -22.78
CA LEU A 113 11.26 -2.55 -21.40
C LEU A 113 11.23 -1.39 -20.38
N ARG A 114 12.06 -0.36 -20.56
CA ARG A 114 12.05 0.84 -19.70
C ARG A 114 10.70 1.53 -19.77
N GLN A 115 10.13 1.62 -20.97
CA GLN A 115 8.80 2.20 -21.16
C GLN A 115 7.71 1.36 -20.49
N GLN A 116 7.71 0.04 -20.66
CA GLN A 116 6.78 -0.85 -19.95
C GLN A 116 6.88 -0.71 -18.42
N LEU A 117 8.10 -0.59 -17.88
CA LEU A 117 8.29 -0.30 -16.45
C LEU A 117 7.70 1.05 -16.04
N ARG A 118 7.82 2.10 -16.85
CA ARG A 118 7.20 3.41 -16.57
C ARG A 118 5.67 3.29 -16.55
N ASP A 119 5.11 2.52 -17.48
CA ASP A 119 3.67 2.40 -17.71
C ASP A 119 2.95 1.48 -16.70
N VAL A 120 3.67 0.77 -15.81
CA VAL A 120 3.03 -0.06 -14.75
C VAL A 120 2.02 0.71 -13.92
N THR A 121 2.22 2.00 -13.67
CA THR A 121 1.28 2.81 -12.88
C THR A 121 0.02 3.21 -13.64
N GLN A 122 -0.02 2.97 -14.95
CA GLN A 122 -1.20 3.17 -15.80
C GLN A 122 -2.10 1.93 -15.84
N THR A 123 -1.65 0.78 -15.34
CA THR A 123 -2.47 -0.44 -15.25
C THR A 123 -3.72 -0.17 -14.43
N ASP A 124 -4.87 -0.52 -15.00
CA ASP A 124 -6.16 -0.29 -14.36
C ASP A 124 -6.36 -1.22 -13.15
N LEU A 125 -6.88 -0.63 -12.07
CA LEU A 125 -7.25 -1.32 -10.83
C LEU A 125 -8.73 -1.12 -10.49
N ASN A 126 -9.50 -0.43 -11.32
CA ASN A 126 -10.91 -0.11 -11.04
C ASN A 126 -11.79 -1.35 -11.07
N GLY A 127 -11.47 -2.35 -11.89
CA GLY A 127 -12.14 -3.66 -11.91
C GLY A 127 -11.93 -4.49 -10.62
N ALA A 128 -10.91 -4.17 -9.81
CA ALA A 128 -10.67 -4.87 -8.55
C ALA A 128 -11.54 -4.30 -7.43
N VAL A 129 -12.53 -5.09 -7.00
CA VAL A 129 -13.55 -4.72 -6.00
C VAL A 129 -13.30 -5.28 -4.60
N THR A 130 -12.18 -5.99 -4.40
CA THR A 130 -11.74 -6.46 -3.08
C THR A 130 -10.25 -6.18 -2.88
N PRO A 131 -9.76 -6.08 -1.62
CA PRO A 131 -8.33 -5.95 -1.35
C PRO A 131 -7.50 -7.07 -1.97
N GLN A 132 -8.02 -8.30 -1.93
CA GLN A 132 -7.38 -9.48 -2.53
C GLN A 132 -7.31 -9.35 -4.05
N ALA A 133 -8.37 -8.90 -4.71
CA ALA A 133 -8.37 -8.65 -6.15
C ALA A 133 -7.39 -7.54 -6.53
N ILE A 134 -7.24 -6.49 -5.71
CA ILE A 134 -6.24 -5.42 -5.96
C ILE A 134 -4.83 -6.02 -5.93
N LYS A 135 -4.51 -6.84 -4.93
CA LYS A 135 -3.19 -7.48 -4.80
C LYS A 135 -2.89 -8.49 -5.90
N ALA A 136 -3.92 -9.14 -6.44
CA ALA A 136 -3.77 -10.09 -7.54
C ALA A 136 -3.35 -9.40 -8.84
N VAL A 137 -3.63 -8.09 -9.01
CA VAL A 137 -3.14 -7.34 -10.16
C VAL A 137 -1.67 -7.01 -9.93
N TRP A 138 -0.80 -7.66 -10.69
CA TRP A 138 0.63 -7.42 -10.68
C TRP A 138 1.15 -7.40 -12.12
N PRO A 139 1.66 -6.25 -12.61
CA PRO A 139 2.27 -6.18 -13.93
C PRO A 139 3.48 -7.12 -14.04
N SER A 140 3.45 -8.06 -14.99
CA SER A 140 4.49 -9.09 -15.15
C SER A 140 5.90 -8.54 -15.32
N ILE A 141 6.04 -7.35 -15.89
CA ILE A 141 7.33 -6.65 -16.03
C ILE A 141 8.06 -6.41 -14.70
N LEU A 142 7.33 -6.41 -13.57
CA LEU A 142 7.86 -6.25 -12.22
C LEU A 142 8.44 -7.55 -11.63
N ASP A 143 8.11 -8.73 -12.18
CA ASP A 143 8.67 -10.03 -11.75
C ASP A 143 9.91 -10.42 -12.54
N THR A 144 10.06 -9.86 -13.75
CA THR A 144 11.15 -10.25 -14.65
C THR A 144 12.46 -9.67 -14.16
N ALA A 145 13.44 -10.54 -13.88
CA ALA A 145 14.83 -10.13 -13.78
C ALA A 145 15.29 -9.70 -15.17
N HIS A 146 15.58 -8.40 -15.33
CA HIS A 146 16.05 -7.84 -16.59
C HIS A 146 17.57 -7.99 -16.68
N PRO A 147 18.11 -8.52 -17.80
CA PRO A 147 19.55 -8.62 -18.04
C PRO A 147 20.21 -7.28 -18.37
#